data_AF-A0AAU6Q2Q8-F1
#
_entry.id   AF-A0AAU6Q2Q8-F1
#
_cell.length_a   1.000
_cell.length_b   1.000
_cell.length_c   1.000
_cell.angle_alpha   90.00
_cell.angle_beta   90.00
_cell.angle_gamma   90.00
#
_symmetry.space_group_name_H-M   'P 1'
#
loop_
_entity.id
_entity.type
_entity.pdbx_description
1 polymer ?
#
loop_
_entity_poly.entity_id
_entity_poly.type
_entity_poly.pdbx_seq_one_letter_code
_entity_poly.pdbx_strand_id
1 'polypeptide(L)'
;MRRAAFALGLLLLLTGCKREGTAESAEAEALDYVRIVAIAASNVYTESGQSIPPTPCTHPMFNMKKTSKFLKLGRCTVRYDSDQSYVVAALFNDDIAVISDVTGTRRVQVSELPEVR
;
A
#
# COMPACT_ATOMS: atom_id res chain seq x y z
N MET A 1 -33.35 -28.34 -37.13
CA MET A 1 -33.17 -27.94 -35.72
C MET A 1 -32.09 -28.81 -35.07
N ARG A 2 -30.86 -28.32 -34.86
CA ARG A 2 -29.92 -28.84 -33.84
C ARG A 2 -29.00 -27.69 -33.41
N ARG A 3 -29.46 -26.96 -32.39
CA ARG A 3 -28.63 -26.07 -31.55
C ARG A 3 -28.02 -26.93 -30.43
N ALA A 4 -26.97 -26.40 -29.80
CA ALA A 4 -26.29 -26.92 -28.61
C ALA A 4 -25.04 -27.79 -28.87
N ALA A 5 -24.02 -27.17 -29.48
CA ALA A 5 -22.64 -27.33 -29.01
C ALA A 5 -22.36 -26.15 -28.07
N PHE A 6 -22.98 -26.12 -26.88
CA PHE A 6 -22.31 -26.51 -25.64
C PHE A 6 -20.89 -25.90 -25.55
N ALA A 7 -20.81 -24.57 -25.50
CA ALA A 7 -20.51 -23.77 -24.31
C ALA A 7 -19.61 -24.36 -23.19
N LEU A 8 -18.82 -25.41 -23.44
CA LEU A 8 -17.95 -26.04 -22.43
C LEU A 8 -16.48 -25.60 -22.53
N GLY A 9 -16.07 -24.95 -23.63
CA GLY A 9 -14.67 -24.54 -23.82
C GLY A 9 -14.29 -23.22 -23.13
N LEU A 10 -15.25 -22.36 -22.80
CA LEU A 10 -14.95 -21.00 -22.32
C LEU A 10 -14.78 -20.89 -20.79
N LEU A 11 -15.11 -21.94 -20.03
CA LEU A 11 -15.08 -21.93 -18.57
C LEU A 11 -13.75 -22.41 -17.97
N LEU A 12 -12.80 -22.89 -18.78
CA LEU A 12 -11.50 -23.39 -18.32
C LEU A 12 -10.40 -22.31 -18.21
N LEU A 13 -10.63 -21.10 -18.75
CA LEU A 13 -9.71 -19.96 -18.61
C LEU A 13 -9.83 -19.21 -17.27
N LEU A 14 -10.77 -19.63 -16.40
CA LEU A 14 -10.89 -19.14 -15.03
C LEU A 14 -10.17 -20.07 -14.02
N THR A 15 -9.30 -20.95 -14.50
CA THR A 15 -8.37 -21.67 -13.61
C THR A 15 -7.40 -20.65 -13.04
N GLY A 16 -7.67 -20.28 -11.80
CA GLY A 16 -6.91 -19.31 -11.04
C GLY A 16 -5.41 -19.55 -11.19
N CYS A 17 -4.72 -18.57 -11.75
CA CYS A 17 -3.37 -18.29 -11.33
C CYS A 17 -3.45 -18.10 -9.81
N LYS A 18 -3.18 -19.16 -9.05
CA LYS A 18 -2.59 -19.00 -7.72
C LYS A 18 -1.36 -18.13 -7.98
N ARG A 19 -1.50 -16.82 -7.76
CA ARG A 19 -0.36 -15.92 -7.65
C ARG A 19 0.39 -16.42 -6.42
N GLU A 20 1.30 -17.37 -6.65
CA GLU A 20 2.39 -17.60 -5.72
C GLU A 20 3.05 -16.25 -5.53
N GLY A 21 3.22 -15.82 -4.26
CA GLY A 21 3.73 -14.50 -3.95
C GLY A 21 5.14 -14.35 -4.52
N THR A 22 5.25 -13.70 -5.68
CA THR A 22 6.52 -13.32 -6.29
C THR A 22 7.02 -12.01 -5.67
N ALA A 23 8.30 -11.69 -5.83
CA ALA A 23 8.86 -10.40 -5.43
C ALA A 23 8.10 -9.22 -6.07
N GLU A 24 7.68 -9.37 -7.32
CA GLU A 24 6.83 -8.40 -8.04
C GLU A 24 5.45 -8.23 -7.38
N SER A 25 4.87 -9.32 -6.84
CA SER A 25 3.63 -9.25 -6.06
C SER A 25 3.82 -8.55 -4.72
N ALA A 26 4.97 -8.69 -4.08
CA ALA A 26 5.27 -8.04 -2.80
C ALA A 26 5.48 -6.52 -2.99
N GLU A 27 6.17 -6.10 -4.05
CA GLU A 27 6.33 -4.68 -4.37
C GLU A 27 4.99 -4.00 -4.70
N ALA A 28 4.15 -4.64 -5.52
CA ALA A 28 2.82 -4.12 -5.82
C ALA A 28 1.96 -3.98 -4.55
N GLU A 29 2.02 -4.96 -3.64
CA GLU A 29 1.34 -4.90 -2.34
C GLU A 29 1.90 -3.76 -1.46
N ALA A 30 3.22 -3.53 -1.47
CA ALA A 30 3.87 -2.46 -0.72
C ALA A 30 3.41 -1.07 -1.20
N LEU A 31 3.39 -0.87 -2.52
CA LEU A 31 2.92 0.38 -3.14
C LEU A 31 1.45 0.64 -2.80
N ASP A 32 0.60 -0.38 -2.92
CA ASP A 32 -0.83 -0.26 -2.58
C ASP A 32 -1.03 0.04 -1.09
N TYR A 33 -0.30 -0.66 -0.21
CA TYR A 33 -0.36 -0.40 1.23
C TYR A 33 -0.04 1.06 1.56
N VAL A 34 1.08 1.59 1.07
CA VAL A 34 1.49 2.98 1.35
C VAL A 34 0.49 3.97 0.77
N ARG A 35 -0.06 3.70 -0.43
CA ARG A 35 -1.12 4.52 -1.01
C ARG A 35 -2.36 4.57 -0.13
N ILE A 36 -2.81 3.42 0.39
CA ILE A 36 -3.97 3.36 1.29
C ILE A 36 -3.69 4.12 2.59
N VAL A 37 -2.49 3.99 3.16
CA VAL A 37 -2.08 4.78 4.35
C VAL A 37 -2.15 6.28 4.06
N ALA A 38 -1.65 6.74 2.91
CA ALA A 38 -1.71 8.15 2.53
C ALA A 38 -3.15 8.67 2.45
N ILE A 39 -4.06 7.88 1.87
CA ILE A 39 -5.51 8.20 1.83
C ILE A 39 -6.09 8.25 3.24
N ALA A 40 -5.77 7.27 4.10
CA ALA A 40 -6.25 7.25 5.48
C ALA A 40 -5.75 8.47 6.27
N ALA A 41 -4.49 8.86 6.11
CA ALA A 41 -3.93 10.06 6.73
C ALA A 41 -4.62 11.34 6.23
N SER A 42 -4.88 11.45 4.93
CA SER A 42 -5.66 12.56 4.35
C SER A 42 -7.07 12.65 4.93
N ASN A 43 -7.74 11.51 5.12
CA ASN A 43 -9.07 11.48 5.73
C ASN A 43 -9.02 11.92 7.19
N VAL A 44 -8.08 11.39 7.99
CA VAL A 44 -7.88 11.79 9.39
C VAL A 44 -7.61 13.29 9.51
N TYR A 45 -6.75 13.84 8.65
CA TYR A 45 -6.47 15.28 8.61
C TYR A 45 -7.73 16.08 8.26
N THR A 46 -8.46 15.67 7.22
CA THR A 46 -9.67 16.37 6.75
C THR A 46 -10.79 16.35 7.79
N GLU A 47 -10.96 15.26 8.52
CA GLU A 47 -12.00 15.09 9.54
C GLU A 47 -11.65 15.81 10.85
N SER A 48 -10.38 15.77 11.27
CA SER A 48 -9.95 16.37 12.54
C SER A 48 -9.56 17.85 12.41
N GLY A 49 -9.15 18.30 11.23
CA GLY A 49 -8.52 19.60 10.99
C GLY A 49 -7.15 19.74 11.67
N GLN A 50 -6.56 18.65 12.15
CA GLN A 50 -5.29 18.66 12.87
C GLN A 50 -4.19 18.00 12.06
N SER A 51 -3.01 18.61 12.06
CA SER A 51 -1.79 18.00 11.55
C SER A 51 -1.52 16.66 12.26
N ILE A 52 -1.03 15.69 11.50
CA ILE A 52 -0.66 14.38 12.02
C ILE A 52 0.86 14.41 12.26
N PRO A 53 1.32 14.41 13.53
CA PRO A 53 2.74 14.31 13.81
C PRO A 53 3.27 12.97 13.27
N PRO A 54 4.60 12.78 13.20
CA PRO A 54 5.20 11.49 12.89
C PRO A 54 4.56 10.34 13.68
N THR A 55 3.75 9.55 12.99
CA THR A 55 2.87 8.56 13.58
C THR A 55 3.08 7.23 12.84
N PRO A 56 3.24 6.11 13.54
CA PRO A 56 3.39 4.82 12.89
C PRO A 56 2.16 4.47 12.07
N CYS A 57 2.33 3.88 10.89
CA CYS A 57 1.20 3.51 10.00
C CYS A 57 0.24 2.49 10.62
N THR A 58 0.68 1.79 11.67
CA THR A 58 -0.13 0.87 12.47
C THR A 58 -0.96 1.55 13.55
N HIS A 59 -0.91 2.89 13.66
CA HIS A 59 -1.70 3.62 14.64
C HIS A 59 -3.20 3.40 14.38
N PRO A 60 -4.03 3.16 15.42
CA PRO A 60 -5.45 2.85 15.26
C PRO A 60 -6.25 3.88 14.46
N MET A 61 -5.83 5.15 14.47
CA MET A 61 -6.50 6.24 13.72
C MET A 61 -6.55 6.00 12.21
N PHE A 62 -5.60 5.24 11.65
CA PHE A 62 -5.56 4.97 10.21
C PHE A 62 -6.38 3.73 9.82
N ASN A 63 -6.86 2.95 10.80
CA ASN A 63 -7.63 1.72 10.58
C ASN A 63 -7.00 0.75 9.55
N MET A 64 -5.67 0.66 9.55
CA MET A 64 -4.93 -0.13 8.57
C MET A 64 -5.00 -1.62 8.90
N LYS A 65 -5.25 -2.43 7.86
CA LYS A 65 -5.12 -3.89 7.97
C LYS A 65 -3.64 -4.28 8.10
N LYS A 66 -3.40 -5.43 8.74
CA LYS A 66 -2.07 -6.06 8.72
C LYS A 66 -1.70 -6.41 7.28
N THR A 67 -0.43 -6.25 6.93
CA THR A 67 0.12 -6.69 5.65
C THR A 67 0.04 -8.21 5.51
N SER A 68 0.15 -8.73 4.28
CA SER A 68 0.13 -10.17 4.05
C SER A 68 1.33 -10.86 4.71
N LYS A 69 1.27 -12.20 4.83
CA LYS A 69 2.40 -12.98 5.36
C LYS A 69 3.68 -12.90 4.51
N PHE A 70 3.58 -12.43 3.28
CA PHE A 70 4.69 -12.30 2.33
C PHE A 70 5.29 -10.89 2.30
N LEU A 71 4.57 -9.91 2.82
CA LEU A 71 5.00 -8.54 2.94
C LEU A 71 5.09 -8.16 4.41
N LYS A 72 6.29 -8.18 4.99
CA LYS A 72 6.50 -7.81 6.39
C LYS A 72 6.79 -6.31 6.48
N LEU A 73 5.99 -5.59 7.24
CA LEU A 73 6.25 -4.19 7.55
C LEU A 73 7.40 -4.10 8.58
N GLY A 74 8.53 -3.52 8.17
CA GLY A 74 9.68 -3.26 9.05
C GLY A 74 9.52 -1.94 9.79
N ARG A 75 9.45 -0.84 9.06
CA ARG A 75 9.13 0.50 9.61
C ARG A 75 8.16 1.22 8.69
N CYS A 76 7.24 2.00 9.25
CA CYS A 76 6.36 2.85 8.47
C CYS A 76 5.89 4.02 9.33
N THR A 77 6.14 5.23 8.83
CA THR A 77 5.77 6.47 9.50
C THR A 77 5.03 7.39 8.54
N VAL A 78 3.99 8.03 9.06
CA VAL A 78 3.19 9.05 8.40
C VAL A 78 3.46 10.39 9.09
N ARG A 79 3.59 11.46 8.32
CA ARG A 79 3.43 12.83 8.80
C ARG A 79 2.52 13.59 7.83
N TYR A 80 1.63 14.40 8.38
CA TYR A 80 0.72 15.24 7.62
C TYR A 80 0.74 16.65 8.21
N ASP A 81 1.25 17.59 7.44
CA ASP A 81 1.46 18.97 7.89
C ASP A 81 0.22 19.84 7.56
N SER A 82 0.10 21.00 8.22
CA SER A 82 -1.08 21.88 8.12
C SER A 82 -1.25 22.56 6.75
N ASP A 83 -0.23 22.51 5.90
CA ASP A 83 -0.23 23.05 4.54
C ASP A 83 -0.68 22.02 3.48
N GLN A 84 -1.31 20.92 3.92
CA GLN A 84 -1.67 19.76 3.09
C GLN A 84 -0.48 19.02 2.47
N SER A 85 0.75 19.31 2.91
CA SER A 85 1.89 18.46 2.59
C SER A 85 1.87 17.22 3.50
N TYR A 86 2.26 16.08 2.94
CA TYR A 86 2.31 14.84 3.68
C TYR A 86 3.46 13.97 3.16
N VAL A 87 3.95 13.10 4.04
CA VAL A 87 4.92 12.07 3.69
C VAL A 87 4.55 10.79 4.42
N VAL A 88 4.42 9.71 3.67
CA VAL A 88 4.41 8.35 4.18
C VAL A 88 5.70 7.67 3.73
N ALA A 89 6.49 7.16 4.67
CA ALA A 89 7.73 6.48 4.40
C ALA A 89 7.70 5.08 5.02
N ALA A 90 7.88 4.05 4.21
CA ALA A 90 7.77 2.65 4.63
C ALA A 90 8.91 1.80 4.11
N LEU A 91 9.35 0.84 4.92
CA LEU A 91 10.28 -0.22 4.56
C LEU A 91 9.60 -1.56 4.83
N PHE A 92 9.55 -2.41 3.82
CA PHE A 92 9.04 -3.77 3.90
C PHE A 92 10.14 -4.77 3.58
N ASN A 93 10.10 -5.93 4.23
CA ASN A 93 11.04 -7.04 4.03
C ASN A 93 12.54 -6.64 4.11
N ASP A 94 12.84 -5.51 4.73
CA ASP A 94 14.17 -4.88 4.82
C ASP A 94 14.80 -4.42 3.48
N ASP A 95 14.07 -4.48 2.36
CA ASP A 95 14.59 -4.18 1.01
C ASP A 95 13.64 -3.36 0.10
N ILE A 96 12.34 -3.37 0.38
CA ILE A 96 11.33 -2.62 -0.38
C ILE A 96 11.05 -1.31 0.36
N ALA A 97 11.75 -0.25 -0.05
CA ALA A 97 11.53 1.11 0.43
C ALA A 97 10.52 1.85 -0.45
N VAL A 98 9.46 2.39 0.15
CA VAL A 98 8.37 3.07 -0.55
C VAL A 98 8.08 4.41 0.12
N ILE A 99 7.90 5.45 -0.69
CA ILE A 99 7.46 6.77 -0.25
C ILE A 99 6.14 7.11 -0.95
N SER A 100 5.22 7.76 -0.23
CA SER A 100 4.12 8.52 -0.82
C SER A 100 4.16 9.94 -0.30
N ASP A 101 4.17 10.89 -1.22
CA ASP A 101 4.16 12.33 -0.98
C ASP A 101 3.32 13.02 -2.09
N VAL A 102 3.40 14.35 -2.18
CA VAL A 102 2.69 15.15 -3.20
C VAL A 102 3.03 14.78 -4.65
N THR A 103 4.14 14.07 -4.89
CA THR A 103 4.54 13.60 -6.23
C THR A 103 4.01 12.22 -6.57
N GLY A 104 3.38 11.53 -5.60
CA GLY A 104 2.79 10.21 -5.75
C GLY A 104 3.54 9.11 -5.00
N THR A 105 3.02 7.89 -5.10
CA THR A 105 3.56 6.70 -4.43
C THR A 105 4.56 5.98 -5.32
N ARG A 106 5.77 5.72 -4.83
CA ARG A 106 6.86 5.11 -5.60
C ARG A 106 7.84 4.32 -4.74
N ARG A 107 8.50 3.35 -5.37
CA ARG A 107 9.68 2.68 -4.80
C ARG A 107 10.89 3.62 -4.88
N VAL A 108 11.72 3.60 -3.84
CA VAL A 108 12.98 4.34 -3.74
C VAL A 108 14.09 3.42 -3.23
N GLN A 109 15.33 3.89 -3.21
CA GLN A 109 16.41 3.20 -2.51
C GLN A 109 16.21 3.33 -0.99
N VAL A 110 16.64 2.33 -0.21
CA VAL A 110 16.51 2.38 1.27
C VAL A 110 17.22 3.60 1.87
N SER A 111 18.34 4.02 1.28
CA SER A 111 19.09 5.22 1.66
C SER A 111 18.37 6.54 1.37
N GLU A 112 17.37 6.53 0.49
CA GLU A 112 16.55 7.69 0.13
C GLU A 112 15.29 7.79 1.00
N LEU A 113 15.03 6.79 1.86
CA LEU A 113 13.87 6.81 2.74
C LEU A 113 14.04 7.92 3.79
N PRO A 114 13.17 8.95 3.83
CA PRO A 114 13.34 10.06 4.74
C PRO A 114 13.14 9.61 6.18
N GLU A 115 13.89 10.23 7.08
CA GLU A 115 13.59 10.14 8.51
C GLU A 115 12.39 11.04 8.80
N VAL A 116 11.21 10.45 8.84
CA VAL A 116 9.98 11.13 9.25
C VAL A 116 10.02 11.27 10.77
N ARG A 117 10.56 12.39 11.26
CA ARG A 117 10.71 12.78 12.67
C ARG A 117 9.86 13.97 13.05
#